data_AF-A0A9Q9U7H8-F1
#
_entry.id   AF-A0A9Q9U7H8-F1
#
_cell.length_a   1.000
_cell.length_b   1.000
_cell.length_c   1.000
_cell.angle_alpha   90.00
_cell.angle_beta   90.00
_cell.angle_gamma   90.00
#
_symmetry.space_group_name_H-M   'P 1'
#
loop_
_entity.id
_entity.type
_entity.pdbx_description
1 polymer ?
#
loop_
_entity_poly.entity_id
_entity_poly.type
_entity_poly.pdbx_seq_one_letter_code
_entity_poly.pdbx_strand_id
1 'polypeptide(L)'
;MISSRAVMGFEWSFMTLAYTSVACRIYVRVVMRKARLFSADYWLIAGLLSCQGLLICDTITYSMDAMDNFTIDNVAIRKVRFATNHLFDTGIYFPKFSIIAFYFNLVPISQPKIRIALYCLAGITASFAVITFFCDWFWCGPDPSVNWSGTADGIFRAKGEQECTSFTSMTLMRLLWSMNFISEVLNIWATAEICISVIVVALTAVRPLLRKLINLKSTTLLTSEDQSGVQAIPPNRSRKPGTFNGGTGVYWQGTGKNHQRHAETMSPESIAGSETELNNINGITLSQNVTVSRETITNSVNGQPEYSTVHRIESV
;
A
#
# COMPACT_ATOMS: atom_id res chain seq x y z
N MET A 1 -10.17 -19.33 37.35
CA MET A 1 -9.37 -18.12 37.05
C MET A 1 -7.98 -18.59 36.66
N ILE A 2 -7.42 -18.07 35.57
CA ILE A 2 -6.03 -18.38 35.19
C ILE A 2 -5.11 -17.81 36.27
N SER A 3 -4.06 -18.53 36.65
CA SER A 3 -3.10 -18.06 37.65
C SER A 3 -2.34 -16.85 37.12
N SER A 4 -2.28 -15.77 37.90
CA SER A 4 -1.55 -14.54 37.56
C SER A 4 -0.07 -14.79 37.20
N ARG A 5 0.56 -15.80 37.81
CA ARG A 5 1.90 -16.26 37.41
C ARG A 5 1.99 -16.78 35.97
N ALA A 6 0.97 -17.53 35.54
CA ALA A 6 0.93 -18.06 34.18
C ALA A 6 0.74 -16.93 33.16
N VAL A 7 -0.10 -15.94 33.48
CA VAL A 7 -0.31 -14.74 32.65
C VAL A 7 1.02 -14.02 32.42
N MET A 8 1.76 -13.69 33.49
CA MET A 8 3.07 -13.05 33.38
C MET A 8 4.05 -13.89 32.53
N GLY A 9 4.06 -15.22 32.72
CA GLY A 9 4.91 -16.11 31.93
C GLY A 9 4.61 -16.06 30.42
N PHE A 10 3.34 -16.02 30.04
CA PHE A 10 2.93 -15.88 28.63
C PHE A 10 3.30 -14.52 28.06
N GLU A 11 3.05 -13.44 28.80
CA GLU A 11 3.33 -12.06 28.33
C GLU A 11 4.83 -11.85 28.06
N TRP A 12 5.70 -12.28 28.98
CA TRP A 12 7.16 -12.23 28.79
C TRP A 12 7.63 -13.11 27.63
N SER A 13 6.99 -14.25 27.40
CA SER A 13 7.29 -15.14 26.27
C SER A 13 6.95 -14.47 24.94
N PHE A 14 5.75 -13.88 24.83
CA PHE A 14 5.35 -13.14 23.64
C PHE A 14 6.22 -11.91 23.40
N MET A 15 6.63 -11.20 24.46
CA MET A 15 7.54 -10.08 24.36
C MET A 15 8.90 -10.50 23.77
N THR A 16 9.48 -11.59 24.28
CA THR A 16 10.75 -12.13 23.80
C THR A 16 10.67 -12.52 22.32
N LEU A 17 9.56 -13.15 21.93
CA LEU A 17 9.30 -13.50 20.53
C LEU A 17 9.18 -12.24 19.66
N ALA A 18 8.49 -11.21 20.13
CA ALA A 18 8.34 -9.93 19.44
C ALA A 18 9.70 -9.26 19.22
N TYR A 19 10.53 -9.13 20.28
CA TYR A 19 11.90 -8.60 20.16
C TYR A 19 12.74 -9.36 19.16
N THR A 20 12.71 -10.70 19.21
CA THR A 20 13.45 -11.56 18.29
C THR A 20 13.00 -11.34 16.84
N SER A 21 11.70 -11.22 16.59
CA SER A 21 11.15 -10.99 15.26
C SER A 21 11.55 -9.63 14.69
N VAL A 22 11.52 -8.56 15.51
CA VAL A 22 11.92 -7.21 15.11
C VAL A 22 13.42 -7.15 14.85
N ALA A 23 14.24 -7.75 15.72
CA ALA A 23 15.68 -7.84 15.54
C ALA A 23 16.05 -8.59 14.25
N CYS A 24 15.39 -9.73 13.97
CA CYS A 24 15.57 -10.48 12.73
C CYS A 24 15.23 -9.62 11.50
N ARG A 25 14.10 -8.89 11.54
CA ARG A 25 13.69 -7.98 10.46
C ARG A 25 14.72 -6.88 10.21
N ILE A 26 15.26 -6.27 11.26
CA ILE A 26 16.30 -5.23 11.17
C ILE A 26 17.59 -5.83 10.61
N TYR A 27 18.02 -6.99 11.12
CA TYR A 27 19.22 -7.68 10.69
C TYR A 27 19.19 -8.02 9.19
N VAL A 28 18.11 -8.61 8.69
CA VAL A 28 17.95 -8.93 7.27
C VAL A 28 18.05 -7.67 6.40
N ARG A 29 17.51 -6.54 6.86
CA ARG A 29 17.54 -5.28 6.08
C ARG A 29 18.91 -4.62 6.09
N VAL A 30 19.53 -4.50 7.26
CA VAL A 30 20.81 -3.80 7.42
C VAL A 30 21.96 -4.64 6.90
N VAL A 31 22.02 -5.93 7.28
CA VAL A 31 23.17 -6.78 7.00
C VAL A 31 23.05 -7.46 5.63
N MET A 32 21.92 -8.11 5.35
CA MET A 32 21.79 -8.86 4.08
C MET A 32 21.50 -7.94 2.88
N ARG A 33 20.66 -6.92 3.05
CA ARG A 33 20.28 -6.01 1.95
C ARG A 33 21.13 -4.73 1.88
N LYS A 34 21.99 -4.45 2.87
CA LYS A 34 22.78 -3.20 2.99
C LYS A 34 21.94 -1.94 2.77
N ALA A 35 20.67 -1.98 3.17
CA ALA A 35 19.72 -0.90 2.98
C ALA A 35 19.64 -0.03 4.24
N ARG A 36 19.25 1.24 4.06
CA ARG A 36 18.92 2.12 5.20
C ARG A 36 17.60 1.69 5.85
N LEU A 37 17.47 2.00 7.14
CA LEU A 37 16.23 1.80 7.89
C LEU A 37 15.11 2.65 7.28
N PHE A 38 13.95 2.05 7.05
CA PHE A 38 12.78 2.78 6.58
C PHE A 38 12.03 3.40 7.76
N SER A 39 11.25 4.46 7.49
CA SER A 39 10.33 5.06 8.47
C SER A 39 9.45 3.99 9.15
N ALA A 40 9.04 2.95 8.42
CA ALA A 40 8.29 1.82 8.96
C ALA A 40 8.98 1.10 10.13
N ASP A 41 10.30 0.97 10.11
CA ASP A 41 11.03 0.25 11.16
C ASP A 41 11.13 1.10 12.45
N TYR A 42 11.16 2.44 12.34
CA TYR A 42 11.10 3.34 13.50
C TYR A 42 9.75 3.26 14.23
N TRP A 43 8.64 3.29 13.48
CA TRP A 43 7.30 3.12 14.06
C TRP A 43 7.13 1.74 14.73
N LEU A 44 7.73 0.70 14.16
CA LEU A 44 7.70 -0.64 14.74
C LEU A 44 8.46 -0.70 16.07
N ILE A 45 9.62 -0.04 16.15
CA ILE A 45 10.40 0.05 17.40
C ILE A 45 9.63 0.86 18.45
N ALA A 46 8.95 1.95 18.07
CA ALA A 46 8.10 2.71 18.99
C ALA A 46 6.97 1.84 19.56
N GLY A 47 6.32 1.02 18.72
CA GLY A 47 5.32 0.03 19.16
C GLY A 47 5.89 -1.03 20.10
N LEU A 48 7.12 -1.50 19.84
CA LEU A 48 7.78 -2.45 20.73
C LEU A 48 8.09 -1.82 22.10
N LEU A 49 8.49 -0.55 22.13
CA LEU A 49 8.72 0.20 23.37
C LEU A 49 7.43 0.43 24.16
N SER A 50 6.31 0.72 23.49
CA SER A 50 5.01 0.82 24.18
C SER A 50 4.58 -0.52 24.76
N CYS A 51 4.75 -1.63 24.02
CA CYS A 51 4.48 -2.97 24.55
C CYS A 51 5.38 -3.30 25.75
N GLN A 52 6.66 -2.92 25.71
CA GLN A 52 7.56 -3.08 26.85
C GLN A 52 7.08 -2.28 28.07
N GLY A 53 6.61 -1.04 27.86
CA GLY A 53 6.01 -0.22 28.91
C GLY A 53 4.79 -0.89 29.55
N LEU A 54 3.90 -1.46 28.73
CA LEU A 54 2.74 -2.22 29.20
C LEU A 54 3.14 -3.40 30.08
N LEU A 55 4.07 -4.22 29.59
CA LEU A 55 4.56 -5.38 30.33
C LEU A 55 5.16 -4.99 31.68
N ILE A 56 5.86 -3.84 31.74
CA ILE A 56 6.38 -3.30 33.00
C ILE A 56 5.24 -2.90 33.94
N CYS A 57 4.22 -2.20 33.44
CA CYS A 57 3.04 -1.83 34.24
C CYS A 57 2.28 -3.06 34.76
N ASP A 58 2.15 -4.11 33.94
CA ASP A 58 1.51 -5.36 34.34
C ASP A 58 2.34 -6.11 35.39
N THR A 59 3.67 -6.11 35.23
CA THR A 59 4.59 -6.68 36.24
C THR A 59 4.51 -5.93 37.57
N ILE A 60 4.42 -4.60 37.56
CA ILE A 60 4.24 -3.79 38.77
C ILE A 60 2.90 -4.13 39.42
N THR A 61 1.83 -4.21 38.63
CA THR A 61 0.49 -4.56 39.12
C THR A 61 0.47 -5.95 39.77
N TYR A 62 1.17 -6.91 39.17
CA TYR A 62 1.37 -8.24 39.73
C TYR A 62 2.16 -8.20 41.04
N SER A 63 3.23 -7.40 41.12
CA SER A 63 4.04 -7.27 42.35
C SER A 63 3.30 -6.64 43.54
N MET A 64 2.18 -5.95 43.28
CA MET A 64 1.34 -5.33 44.29
C MET A 64 0.14 -6.19 44.71
N ASP A 65 0.07 -7.47 44.27
CA ASP A 65 -1.08 -8.38 44.45
C ASP A 65 -2.43 -7.83 43.93
N ALA A 66 -2.39 -6.73 43.17
CA ALA A 66 -3.57 -6.04 42.66
C ALA A 66 -4.21 -6.75 41.45
N MET A 67 -3.56 -7.79 40.93
CA MET A 67 -4.05 -8.66 39.86
C MET A 67 -4.99 -9.76 40.40
N ASP A 68 -4.73 -10.27 41.61
CA ASP A 68 -5.56 -11.28 42.27
C ASP A 68 -6.61 -10.66 43.20
N ASN A 69 -6.35 -9.46 43.74
CA ASN A 69 -7.26 -8.78 44.64
C ASN A 69 -7.61 -7.36 44.18
N PHE A 70 -8.75 -7.22 43.50
CA PHE A 70 -9.26 -5.93 42.99
C PHE A 70 -9.70 -4.95 44.08
N THR A 71 -9.75 -5.38 45.35
CA THR A 71 -10.12 -4.50 46.48
C THR A 71 -8.97 -3.61 46.95
N ILE A 72 -7.74 -3.89 46.52
CA ILE A 72 -6.58 -3.05 46.82
C ILE A 72 -6.64 -1.82 45.91
N ASP A 73 -7.05 -0.70 46.49
CA ASP A 73 -7.16 0.57 45.80
C ASP A 73 -6.21 1.59 46.44
N ASN A 74 -5.15 1.92 45.70
CA ASN A 74 -4.13 2.86 46.11
C ASN A 74 -3.85 3.81 44.94
N VAL A 75 -3.46 5.05 45.25
CA VAL A 75 -3.08 6.07 44.26
C VAL A 75 -1.99 5.55 43.31
N ALA A 76 -1.06 4.74 43.82
CA ALA A 76 -0.03 4.09 43.00
C ALA A 76 -0.63 3.15 41.94
N ILE A 77 -1.60 2.30 42.32
CA ILE A 77 -2.28 1.37 41.40
C ILE A 77 -3.11 2.14 40.37
N ARG A 78 -3.80 3.22 40.78
CA ARG A 78 -4.57 4.07 39.86
C ARG A 78 -3.67 4.73 38.80
N LYS A 79 -2.48 5.20 39.19
CA LYS A 79 -1.47 5.72 38.26
C LYS A 79 -0.96 4.65 37.29
N VAL A 80 -0.69 3.44 37.78
CA VAL A 80 -0.26 2.32 36.93
C VAL A 80 -1.35 1.94 35.94
N ARG A 81 -2.62 1.82 36.38
CA ARG A 81 -3.77 1.53 35.50
C ARG A 81 -3.97 2.60 34.43
N PHE A 82 -3.82 3.88 34.80
CA PHE A 82 -3.86 4.98 33.84
C PHE A 82 -2.74 4.86 32.80
N ALA A 83 -1.50 4.59 33.24
CA ALA A 83 -0.37 4.40 32.36
C ALA A 83 -0.55 3.18 31.43
N THR A 84 -1.08 2.07 31.96
CA THR A 84 -1.41 0.88 31.17
C THR A 84 -2.44 1.22 30.09
N ASN A 85 -3.54 1.89 30.44
CA ASN A 85 -4.56 2.27 29.45
C ASN A 85 -3.94 3.09 28.32
N HIS A 86 -3.19 4.11 28.69
CA HIS A 86 -2.58 5.02 27.75
C HIS A 86 -1.57 4.33 26.81
N LEU A 87 -0.69 3.50 27.37
CA LEU A 87 0.30 2.75 26.58
C LEU A 87 -0.35 1.71 25.67
N PHE A 88 -1.50 1.15 26.06
CA PHE A 88 -2.22 0.16 25.29
C PHE A 88 -2.93 0.84 24.12
N ASP A 89 -3.77 1.81 24.42
CA ASP A 89 -4.60 2.50 23.44
C ASP A 89 -3.75 3.34 22.47
N THR A 90 -2.62 3.89 22.90
CA THR A 90 -1.67 4.56 21.98
C THR A 90 -0.78 3.55 21.26
N GLY A 91 -0.35 2.51 21.96
CA GLY A 91 0.62 1.52 21.46
C GLY A 91 0.13 0.75 20.23
N ILE A 92 -1.17 0.43 20.18
CA ILE A 92 -1.80 -0.28 19.07
C ILE A 92 -1.76 0.48 17.73
N TYR A 93 -1.58 1.80 17.74
CA TYR A 93 -1.47 2.59 16.52
C TYR A 93 -0.07 2.56 15.90
N PHE A 94 0.99 2.30 16.68
CA PHE A 94 2.36 2.30 16.15
C PHE A 94 2.61 1.21 15.08
N PRO A 95 2.17 -0.05 15.26
CA PRO A 95 2.22 -1.04 14.19
C PRO A 95 1.43 -0.62 12.94
N LYS A 96 0.33 0.13 13.10
CA LYS A 96 -0.49 0.64 11.99
C LYS A 96 0.25 1.71 11.19
N PHE A 97 0.93 2.63 11.86
CA PHE A 97 1.81 3.58 11.18
C PHE A 97 2.99 2.87 10.50
N SER A 98 3.54 1.82 11.12
CA SER A 98 4.59 1.00 10.50
C SER A 98 4.13 0.38 9.18
N ILE A 99 2.92 -0.22 9.15
CA ILE A 99 2.42 -0.86 7.93
C ILE A 99 2.07 0.17 6.85
N ILE A 100 1.45 1.29 7.21
CA ILE A 100 1.14 2.38 6.26
C ILE A 100 2.43 2.97 5.67
N ALA A 101 3.45 3.22 6.51
CA ALA A 101 4.76 3.69 6.06
C ALA A 101 5.45 2.66 5.14
N PHE A 102 5.25 1.37 5.38
CA PHE A 102 5.74 0.33 4.48
C PHE A 102 5.05 0.40 3.11
N TYR A 103 3.72 0.60 3.06
CA TYR A 103 2.99 0.77 1.80
C TYR A 103 3.43 2.00 1.01
N PHE A 104 3.81 3.10 1.67
CA PHE A 104 4.35 4.28 0.98
C PHE A 104 5.67 4.00 0.25
N ASN A 105 6.42 3.00 0.70
CA ASN A 105 7.65 2.55 0.03
C ASN A 105 7.36 1.52 -1.07
N LEU A 106 6.28 0.75 -0.96
CA LEU A 106 5.90 -0.25 -1.97
C LEU A 106 5.22 0.39 -3.19
N VAL A 107 4.37 1.40 -2.98
CA VAL A 107 3.59 2.04 -4.05
C VAL A 107 4.42 3.10 -4.78
N PRO A 108 4.75 2.90 -6.07
CA PRO A 108 5.50 3.88 -6.85
C PRO A 108 4.68 5.17 -7.06
N ILE A 109 5.38 6.29 -7.27
CA ILE A 109 4.76 7.63 -7.46
C ILE A 109 3.92 7.69 -8.76
N SER A 110 4.14 6.77 -9.69
CA SER A 110 3.45 6.71 -10.98
C SER A 110 1.94 6.41 -10.91
N GLN A 111 1.42 5.96 -9.76
CA GLN A 111 0.00 5.66 -9.58
C GLN A 111 -0.66 6.64 -8.59
N PRO A 112 -1.07 7.85 -9.04
CA PRO A 112 -1.53 8.92 -8.15
C PRO A 112 -2.80 8.55 -7.38
N LYS A 113 -3.70 7.76 -7.97
CA LYS A 113 -4.93 7.30 -7.31
C LYS A 113 -4.65 6.50 -6.03
N ILE A 114 -3.65 5.62 -6.07
CA ILE A 114 -3.27 4.79 -4.91
C ILE A 114 -2.56 5.63 -3.86
N ARG A 115 -1.71 6.58 -4.28
CA ARG A 115 -1.07 7.54 -3.36
C ARG A 115 -2.10 8.36 -2.59
N ILE A 116 -3.15 8.85 -3.26
CA ILE A 116 -4.24 9.59 -2.61
C ILE A 116 -4.96 8.70 -1.58
N ALA A 117 -5.34 7.47 -1.95
CA ALA A 117 -5.97 6.54 -1.02
C ALA A 117 -5.09 6.28 0.22
N LEU A 118 -3.79 6.13 0.01
CA LEU A 118 -2.84 5.90 1.11
C LEU A 118 -2.65 7.13 2.00
N TYR A 119 -2.68 8.35 1.45
CA TYR A 119 -2.70 9.59 2.24
C TYR A 119 -4.00 9.73 3.04
N CYS A 120 -5.16 9.42 2.45
CA CYS A 120 -6.43 9.42 3.16
C CYS A 120 -6.41 8.43 4.34
N LEU A 121 -5.91 7.23 4.11
CA LEU A 121 -5.80 6.18 5.14
C LEU A 121 -4.84 6.57 6.27
N ALA A 122 -3.68 7.15 5.91
CA ALA A 122 -2.73 7.69 6.87
C ALA A 122 -3.36 8.83 7.70
N GLY A 123 -4.07 9.75 7.05
CA GLY A 123 -4.76 10.87 7.71
C GLY A 123 -5.86 10.41 8.67
N ILE A 124 -6.69 9.45 8.26
CA ILE A 124 -7.75 8.88 9.12
C ILE A 124 -7.13 8.16 10.33
N THR A 125 -6.13 7.30 10.10
CA THR A 125 -5.46 6.56 11.18
C THR A 125 -4.76 7.52 12.15
N ALA A 126 -4.09 8.56 11.64
CA ALA A 126 -3.47 9.60 12.45
C ALA A 126 -4.53 10.37 13.27
N SER A 127 -5.65 10.73 12.65
CA SER A 127 -6.74 11.43 13.33
C SER A 127 -7.31 10.58 14.47
N PHE A 128 -7.56 9.29 14.24
CA PHE A 128 -8.05 8.39 15.29
C PHE A 128 -7.03 8.21 16.41
N ALA A 129 -5.74 8.04 16.10
CA ALA A 129 -4.69 7.95 17.12
C ALA A 129 -4.61 9.22 17.99
N VAL A 130 -4.72 10.39 17.36
CA VAL A 130 -4.73 11.68 18.07
C VAL A 130 -5.96 11.82 18.95
N ILE A 131 -7.16 11.49 18.43
CA ILE A 131 -8.39 11.50 19.22
C ILE A 131 -8.26 10.55 20.41
N THR A 132 -7.76 9.32 20.20
CA THR A 132 -7.52 8.36 21.28
C THR A 132 -6.60 8.92 22.35
N PHE A 133 -5.45 9.49 21.96
CA PHE A 133 -4.51 10.11 22.88
C PHE A 133 -5.15 11.19 23.75
N PHE A 134 -5.91 12.10 23.13
CA PHE A 134 -6.57 13.19 23.86
C PHE A 134 -7.72 12.69 24.73
N CYS A 135 -8.51 11.72 24.25
CA CYS A 135 -9.56 11.13 25.03
C CYS A 135 -9.01 10.43 26.28
N ASP A 136 -7.90 9.68 26.19
CA ASP A 136 -7.29 9.04 27.37
C ASP A 136 -6.88 10.04 28.45
N TRP A 137 -6.30 11.17 28.05
CA TRP A 137 -5.78 12.19 28.96
C TRP A 137 -6.87 13.07 29.56
N PHE A 138 -7.83 13.49 28.74
CA PHE A 138 -8.78 14.55 29.07
C PHE A 138 -10.24 14.08 29.24
N TRP A 139 -10.48 12.77 29.31
CA TRP A 139 -11.84 12.23 29.49
C TRP A 139 -12.56 12.78 30.73
N CYS A 140 -11.84 12.83 31.85
CA CYS A 140 -12.38 13.25 33.15
C CYS A 140 -12.23 14.75 33.43
N GLY A 141 -11.72 15.53 32.48
CA GLY A 141 -11.54 16.97 32.58
C GLY A 141 -10.16 17.45 32.09
N PRO A 142 -9.89 18.76 32.21
CA PRO A 142 -8.63 19.37 31.76
C PRO A 142 -7.41 18.90 32.56
N ASP A 143 -7.61 18.54 33.84
CA ASP A 143 -6.54 18.13 34.73
C ASP A 143 -6.42 16.58 34.75
N PRO A 144 -5.33 16.00 34.20
CA PRO A 144 -5.19 14.55 34.11
C PRO A 144 -5.04 13.88 35.50
N SER A 145 -4.66 14.65 36.52
CA SER A 145 -4.52 14.16 37.89
C SER A 145 -5.82 13.72 38.54
N VAL A 146 -6.96 14.15 38.00
CA VAL A 146 -8.29 13.74 38.48
C VAL A 146 -8.47 12.23 38.38
N ASN A 147 -7.81 11.56 37.42
CA ASN A 147 -7.87 10.11 37.24
C ASN A 147 -7.36 9.31 38.45
N TRP A 148 -6.53 9.90 39.32
CA TRP A 148 -5.96 9.24 40.50
C TRP A 148 -6.10 10.06 41.80
N SER A 149 -6.90 11.13 41.80
CA SER A 149 -7.06 12.02 42.97
C SER A 149 -8.14 11.60 43.96
N GLY A 150 -8.78 10.45 43.77
CA GLY A 150 -10.00 10.02 44.48
C GLY A 150 -9.90 9.81 46.00
N THR A 151 -8.81 10.19 46.68
CA THR A 151 -8.69 10.01 48.14
C THR A 151 -7.69 10.97 48.82
N ALA A 152 -7.43 12.16 48.26
CA ALA A 152 -6.46 13.07 48.88
C ALA A 152 -7.05 13.94 50.02
N ASP A 153 -8.35 14.25 49.97
CA ASP A 153 -9.03 15.02 51.01
C ASP A 153 -10.14 14.17 51.59
N GLY A 154 -10.12 13.87 52.89
CA GLY A 154 -11.13 13.09 53.62
C GLY A 154 -12.54 13.70 53.65
N ILE A 155 -12.90 14.51 52.66
CA ILE A 155 -14.25 15.00 52.41
C ILE A 155 -14.96 13.93 51.59
N PHE A 156 -15.84 13.20 52.26
CA PHE A 156 -16.81 12.30 51.66
C PHE A 156 -17.72 13.11 50.71
N ARG A 157 -17.33 13.26 49.44
CA ARG A 157 -18.23 13.76 48.41
C ARG A 157 -19.35 12.73 48.26
N ALA A 158 -20.59 13.22 48.33
CA ALA A 158 -21.77 12.39 48.48
C ALA A 158 -21.85 11.28 47.43
N LYS A 159 -22.19 10.09 47.92
CA LYS A 159 -22.62 8.91 47.19
C LYS A 159 -23.60 9.29 46.06
N GLY A 160 -23.09 9.51 44.85
CA GLY A 160 -23.85 10.00 43.70
C GLY A 160 -23.02 10.65 42.57
N GLU A 161 -21.85 11.24 42.89
CA GLU A 161 -20.88 11.69 41.88
C GLU A 161 -19.92 10.54 41.56
N GLN A 162 -19.98 10.00 40.34
CA GLN A 162 -19.12 8.91 39.88
C GLN A 162 -17.65 9.35 39.94
N GLU A 163 -16.80 8.58 40.64
CA GLU A 163 -15.35 8.70 40.49
C GLU A 163 -14.99 8.44 39.02
N CYS A 164 -14.72 9.52 38.27
CA CYS A 164 -14.36 9.40 36.87
C CYS A 164 -12.93 8.89 36.78
N THR A 165 -12.76 7.72 36.18
CA THR A 165 -11.45 7.23 35.75
C THR A 165 -11.54 6.81 34.29
N SER A 166 -10.55 7.15 33.47
CA SER A 166 -10.50 6.71 32.07
C SER A 166 -10.48 5.18 31.96
N PHE A 167 -9.71 4.51 32.82
CA PHE A 167 -9.53 3.05 32.82
C PHE A 167 -10.84 2.26 33.05
N THR A 168 -11.74 2.70 33.93
CA THR A 168 -12.99 1.96 34.22
C THR A 168 -14.16 2.39 33.33
N SER A 169 -13.99 3.43 32.51
CA SER A 169 -15.07 3.96 31.69
C SER A 169 -15.36 3.07 30.49
N MET A 170 -16.46 2.31 30.56
CA MET A 170 -16.90 1.46 29.45
C MET A 170 -17.26 2.26 28.19
N THR A 171 -17.70 3.50 28.33
CA THR A 171 -18.02 4.36 27.19
C THR A 171 -16.75 4.74 26.43
N LEU A 172 -15.71 5.15 27.14
CA LEU A 172 -14.41 5.47 26.55
C LEU A 172 -13.82 4.24 25.85
N MET A 173 -13.76 3.12 26.56
CA MET A 173 -13.26 1.85 26.03
C MET A 173 -13.96 1.47 24.71
N ARG A 174 -15.30 1.54 24.67
CA ARG A 174 -16.08 1.25 23.45
C ARG A 174 -15.77 2.19 22.29
N LEU A 175 -15.65 3.49 22.57
CA LEU A 175 -15.35 4.49 21.54
C LEU A 175 -13.96 4.26 20.95
N LEU A 176 -12.93 4.12 21.79
CA LEU A 176 -11.56 3.91 21.36
C LEU A 176 -11.41 2.61 20.57
N TRP A 177 -12.00 1.52 21.07
CA TRP A 177 -11.96 0.24 20.38
C TRP A 177 -12.73 0.27 19.06
N SER A 178 -13.85 0.98 18.98
CA SER A 178 -14.58 1.13 17.71
C SER A 178 -13.74 1.83 16.65
N MET A 179 -13.04 2.92 17.00
CA MET A 179 -12.11 3.62 16.10
C MET A 179 -10.94 2.72 15.70
N ASN A 180 -10.43 1.94 16.67
CA ASN A 180 -9.36 0.98 16.43
C ASN A 180 -9.78 -0.07 15.38
N PHE A 181 -10.94 -0.71 15.54
CA PHE A 181 -11.45 -1.70 14.58
C PHE A 181 -11.77 -1.08 13.22
N ILE A 182 -12.37 0.11 13.17
CA ILE A 182 -12.66 0.80 11.92
C ILE A 182 -11.36 1.06 11.16
N SER A 183 -10.31 1.53 11.82
CA SER A 183 -9.01 1.74 11.17
C SER A 183 -8.40 0.45 10.62
N GLU A 184 -8.55 -0.69 11.32
CA GLU A 184 -8.06 -1.99 10.85
C GLU A 184 -8.80 -2.48 9.63
N VAL A 185 -10.13 -2.43 9.66
CA VAL A 185 -10.97 -2.82 8.53
C VAL A 185 -10.65 -1.96 7.31
N LEU A 186 -10.49 -0.65 7.48
CA LEU A 186 -10.10 0.26 6.39
C LEU A 186 -8.70 -0.07 5.85
N ASN A 187 -7.72 -0.34 6.71
CA ASN A 187 -6.37 -0.72 6.30
C ASN A 187 -6.37 -2.02 5.48
N ILE A 188 -7.11 -3.03 5.92
CA ILE A 188 -7.21 -4.34 5.25
C ILE A 188 -7.97 -4.21 3.93
N TRP A 189 -9.12 -3.53 3.94
CA TRP A 189 -9.93 -3.31 2.75
C TRP A 189 -9.14 -2.58 1.67
N ALA A 190 -8.51 -1.46 2.02
CA ALA A 190 -7.70 -0.70 1.09
C ALA A 190 -6.58 -1.56 0.49
N THR A 191 -5.94 -2.40 1.31
CA THR A 191 -4.91 -3.34 0.84
C THR A 191 -5.49 -4.39 -0.12
N ALA A 192 -6.63 -4.98 0.22
CA ALA A 192 -7.29 -5.99 -0.62
C ALA A 192 -7.70 -5.40 -1.97
N GLU A 193 -8.28 -4.21 -1.97
CA GLU A 193 -8.67 -3.48 -3.19
C GLU A 193 -7.46 -3.15 -4.08
N ILE A 194 -6.32 -2.77 -3.47
CA ILE A 194 -5.06 -2.56 -4.18
C ILE A 194 -4.56 -3.86 -4.82
N CYS A 195 -4.53 -4.97 -4.07
CA CYS A 195 -4.10 -6.26 -4.58
C CYS A 195 -4.96 -6.73 -5.76
N ILE A 196 -6.29 -6.61 -5.63
CA ILE A 196 -7.23 -6.96 -6.70
C ILE A 196 -6.98 -6.09 -7.94
N SER A 197 -6.81 -4.77 -7.77
CA SER A 197 -6.55 -3.83 -8.87
C SER A 197 -5.25 -4.16 -9.61
N VAL A 198 -4.16 -4.46 -8.87
CA VAL A 198 -2.88 -4.85 -9.47
C VAL A 198 -3.01 -6.17 -10.24
N ILE A 199 -3.70 -7.17 -9.68
CA ILE A 199 -3.95 -8.45 -10.36
C ILE A 199 -4.75 -8.23 -11.65
N VAL A 200 -5.82 -7.45 -11.61
CA VAL A 200 -6.65 -7.18 -12.79
C VAL A 200 -5.83 -6.48 -13.88
N VAL A 201 -5.05 -5.45 -13.54
CA VAL A 201 -4.19 -4.74 -14.49
C VAL A 201 -3.10 -5.66 -15.05
N ALA A 202 -2.40 -6.42 -14.21
CA ALA A 202 -1.39 -7.37 -14.65
C ALA A 202 -1.99 -8.45 -15.59
N LEU A 203 -3.18 -8.97 -15.26
CA LEU A 203 -3.89 -9.91 -16.12
C LEU A 203 -4.24 -9.29 -17.47
N THR A 204 -4.65 -8.01 -17.53
CA THR A 204 -4.90 -7.34 -18.83
C THR A 204 -3.66 -7.24 -19.71
N ALA A 205 -2.49 -7.01 -19.13
CA ALA A 205 -1.21 -7.00 -19.85
C ALA A 205 -0.75 -8.40 -20.29
N VAL A 206 -1.14 -9.45 -19.56
CA VAL A 206 -0.78 -10.85 -19.85
C VAL A 206 -1.77 -11.53 -20.80
N ARG A 207 -2.96 -10.95 -21.04
CA ARG A 207 -3.97 -11.47 -22.01
C ARG A 207 -3.39 -11.89 -23.38
N PRO A 208 -2.45 -11.16 -24.02
CA PRO A 208 -1.87 -11.57 -25.31
C PRO A 208 -0.98 -12.81 -25.20
N LEU A 209 -0.23 -12.94 -24.10
CA LEU A 209 0.63 -14.09 -23.83
C LEU A 209 -0.20 -15.33 -23.47
N LEU A 210 -1.27 -15.14 -22.68
CA LEU A 210 -2.20 -16.22 -22.36
C LEU A 210 -2.88 -16.78 -23.63
N ARG A 211 -3.28 -15.90 -24.56
CA ARG A 211 -3.84 -16.34 -25.86
C ARG A 211 -2.83 -17.13 -26.69
N LYS A 212 -1.56 -16.71 -26.74
CA LYS A 212 -0.51 -17.46 -27.44
C LYS A 212 -0.28 -18.84 -26.82
N LEU A 213 -0.30 -18.95 -25.50
CA LEU A 213 -0.10 -20.20 -24.76
C LEU A 213 -1.28 -21.18 -24.92
N ILE A 214 -2.52 -20.66 -24.92
CA ILE A 214 -3.72 -21.47 -25.20
C ILE A 214 -3.71 -21.98 -26.64
N ASN A 215 -3.35 -21.13 -27.61
CA ASN A 215 -3.25 -21.54 -29.01
C ASN A 215 -2.17 -22.60 -29.21
N LEU A 216 -1.00 -22.45 -28.58
CA LEU A 216 0.07 -23.45 -28.60
C LEU A 216 -0.40 -24.81 -28.05
N LYS A 217 -1.12 -24.82 -26.92
CA LYS A 217 -1.62 -26.06 -26.30
C LYS A 217 -2.71 -26.73 -27.14
N SER A 218 -3.59 -25.97 -27.79
CA SER A 218 -4.57 -26.52 -28.73
C SER A 218 -3.93 -27.11 -29.98
N THR A 219 -2.84 -26.53 -30.50
CA THR A 219 -2.12 -27.11 -31.65
C THR A 219 -1.42 -28.42 -31.29
N THR A 220 -0.83 -28.53 -30.10
CA THR A 220 -0.17 -29.77 -29.66
C THR A 220 -1.15 -30.92 -29.41
N LEU A 221 -2.37 -30.62 -28.94
CA LEU A 221 -3.41 -31.64 -28.77
C LEU A 221 -3.98 -32.13 -30.11
N LEU A 222 -4.19 -31.24 -31.08
CA LEU A 222 -4.68 -31.63 -32.40
C LEU A 222 -3.65 -32.44 -33.22
N THR A 223 -2.35 -32.25 -32.99
CA THR A 223 -1.31 -33.07 -33.64
C THR A 223 -1.09 -34.43 -33.00
N SER A 224 -1.64 -34.68 -31.80
CA SER A 224 -1.47 -35.97 -31.10
C SER A 224 -2.58 -36.98 -31.40
N GLU A 225 -3.68 -36.56 -32.01
CA GLU A 225 -4.88 -37.40 -32.22
C GLU A 225 -5.05 -37.89 -33.65
N ASP A 226 -4.05 -37.71 -34.53
CA ASP A 226 -4.11 -38.13 -35.94
C ASP A 226 -3.08 -39.23 -36.30
N GLN A 227 -2.49 -39.89 -35.30
CA GLN A 227 -1.52 -40.99 -35.51
C GLN A 227 -2.08 -42.35 -35.07
N SER A 228 -3.34 -42.63 -35.44
CA SER A 228 -4.01 -43.92 -35.21
C SER A 228 -5.05 -44.17 -36.30
N GLY A 229 -4.62 -44.58 -37.50
CA GLY A 229 -5.60 -45.01 -38.50
C GLY A 229 -5.09 -45.31 -39.90
N VAL A 230 -4.82 -46.60 -40.14
CA VAL A 230 -5.01 -47.32 -41.42
C VAL A 230 -3.96 -47.15 -42.53
N GLN A 231 -3.18 -48.22 -42.73
CA GLN A 231 -2.40 -48.51 -43.94
C GLN A 231 -3.31 -48.96 -45.10
N ALA A 232 -3.07 -48.44 -46.30
CA ALA A 232 -3.39 -49.13 -47.56
C ALA A 232 -2.37 -48.74 -48.66
N ILE A 233 -1.85 -49.74 -49.35
CA ILE A 233 -0.89 -49.76 -50.47
C ILE A 233 -1.59 -50.50 -51.64
N PRO A 234 -1.25 -50.37 -52.96
CA PRO A 234 -1.02 -49.23 -53.88
C PRO A 234 -1.96 -49.38 -55.14
N PRO A 235 -1.74 -48.81 -56.37
CA PRO A 235 -0.61 -49.13 -57.29
C PRO A 235 -0.12 -48.01 -58.26
N ASN A 236 1.19 -48.00 -58.48
CA ASN A 236 1.90 -47.98 -59.78
C ASN A 236 1.33 -47.18 -60.98
N ARG A 237 1.99 -46.08 -61.41
CA ARG A 237 2.17 -45.78 -62.85
C ARG A 237 3.32 -44.81 -63.18
N SER A 238 4.20 -45.31 -64.05
CA SER A 238 5.24 -44.68 -64.87
C SER A 238 4.81 -43.43 -65.67
N ARG A 239 5.66 -42.37 -65.70
CA ARG A 239 6.24 -41.76 -66.92
C ARG A 239 7.20 -40.57 -66.66
N LYS A 240 8.47 -40.79 -67.00
CA LYS A 240 9.49 -39.96 -67.73
C LYS A 240 9.69 -38.43 -67.52
N PRO A 241 10.91 -37.91 -67.87
CA PRO A 241 11.55 -36.76 -67.21
C PRO A 241 11.65 -35.48 -68.06
N GLY A 242 11.82 -34.33 -67.40
CA GLY A 242 12.36 -33.08 -67.96
C GLY A 242 13.31 -32.46 -66.94
N THR A 243 14.63 -32.62 -67.06
CA THR A 243 15.64 -31.73 -67.70
C THR A 243 15.83 -30.34 -67.03
N PHE A 244 17.12 -30.04 -66.79
CA PHE A 244 17.79 -28.74 -66.60
C PHE A 244 18.02 -28.16 -65.18
N ASN A 245 19.20 -28.52 -64.67
CA ASN A 245 20.35 -27.70 -64.25
C ASN A 245 20.33 -26.70 -63.08
N GLY A 246 21.33 -26.91 -62.22
CA GLY A 246 22.15 -25.89 -61.53
C GLY A 246 21.57 -25.47 -60.18
N GLY A 247 22.15 -25.78 -59.02
CA GLY A 247 23.56 -25.84 -58.69
C GLY A 247 23.80 -24.92 -57.48
N THR A 248 23.86 -25.52 -56.30
CA THR A 248 24.66 -25.15 -55.10
C THR A 248 25.70 -24.04 -55.32
N GLY A 249 25.96 -23.07 -54.44
CA GLY A 249 25.75 -22.94 -52.99
C GLY A 249 26.97 -22.24 -52.39
N VAL A 250 26.74 -21.37 -51.39
CA VAL A 250 27.64 -20.99 -50.27
C VAL A 250 28.92 -20.18 -50.57
N TYR A 251 29.04 -18.96 -50.00
CA TYR A 251 30.05 -18.63 -48.97
C TYR A 251 29.83 -17.25 -48.30
N TRP A 252 30.17 -17.18 -47.02
CA TRP A 252 30.21 -16.00 -46.15
C TRP A 252 31.59 -15.31 -46.19
N GLN A 253 31.62 -13.98 -46.21
CA GLN A 253 32.70 -13.08 -45.72
C GLN A 253 32.26 -11.63 -45.98
N GLY A 254 32.42 -10.60 -45.15
CA GLY A 254 33.31 -10.36 -44.02
C GLY A 254 34.14 -9.08 -44.29
N THR A 255 33.82 -8.00 -43.56
CA THR A 255 34.65 -6.80 -43.22
C THR A 255 34.98 -5.69 -44.24
N GLY A 256 34.94 -4.43 -43.75
CA GLY A 256 35.64 -3.25 -44.30
C GLY A 256 34.82 -1.95 -44.24
N LYS A 257 34.88 -1.15 -43.16
CA LYS A 257 35.77 0.02 -42.90
C LYS A 257 35.29 1.38 -43.47
N ASN A 258 35.05 2.30 -42.52
CA ASN A 258 35.38 3.74 -42.49
C ASN A 258 35.00 4.67 -43.65
N HIS A 259 34.10 5.62 -43.36
CA HIS A 259 34.24 7.01 -43.79
C HIS A 259 33.84 7.99 -42.68
N GLN A 260 34.45 9.17 -42.73
CA GLN A 260 34.73 10.11 -41.65
C GLN A 260 34.07 11.47 -41.98
N ARG A 261 33.70 12.24 -40.94
CA ARG A 261 33.25 13.66 -40.94
C ARG A 261 31.86 13.90 -41.56
N HIS A 262 30.98 14.75 -41.02
CA HIS A 262 31.17 16.13 -40.56
C HIS A 262 30.16 16.53 -39.46
N ALA A 263 30.57 17.47 -38.60
CA ALA A 263 29.71 18.19 -37.66
C ALA A 263 28.99 19.35 -38.37
N GLU A 264 27.69 19.53 -38.13
CA GLU A 264 26.96 20.76 -38.39
C GLU A 264 25.86 20.99 -37.34
N THR A 265 26.14 22.00 -36.51
CA THR A 265 25.30 23.05 -35.89
C THR A 265 23.77 22.88 -35.84
N MET A 266 23.25 22.90 -34.60
CA MET A 266 21.84 23.07 -34.22
C MET A 266 21.29 24.47 -34.55
N SER A 267 20.04 24.53 -35.05
CA SER A 267 19.10 25.67 -34.90
C SER A 267 17.65 25.15 -35.07
N PRO A 268 16.64 25.77 -34.41
CA PRO A 268 15.52 25.05 -33.82
C PRO A 268 14.35 24.76 -34.77
N GLU A 269 13.86 23.52 -34.67
CA GLU A 269 12.67 22.99 -35.34
C GLU A 269 11.37 23.63 -34.82
N SER A 270 10.54 24.08 -35.76
CA SER A 270 9.10 24.27 -35.56
C SER A 270 8.43 22.90 -35.53
N ILE A 271 7.96 22.48 -34.35
CA ILE A 271 7.20 21.24 -34.18
C ILE A 271 5.76 21.48 -34.68
N ALA A 272 5.51 21.15 -35.95
CA ALA A 272 4.16 20.94 -36.47
C ALA A 272 3.91 19.42 -36.48
N GLY A 273 3.15 18.94 -35.49
CA GLY A 273 2.69 17.55 -35.45
C GLY A 273 1.46 17.39 -36.33
N SER A 274 1.53 16.48 -37.31
CA SER A 274 0.37 16.03 -38.09
C SER A 274 -0.18 14.76 -37.44
N GLU A 275 -1.38 14.82 -36.88
CA GLU A 275 -2.10 13.62 -36.43
C GLU A 275 -3.09 13.19 -37.54
N THR A 276 -2.94 11.96 -38.02
CA THR A 276 -3.90 11.32 -38.93
C THR A 276 -4.84 10.44 -38.13
N GLU A 277 -6.10 10.86 -37.96
CA GLU A 277 -7.15 9.97 -37.48
C GLU A 277 -7.67 9.08 -38.62
N LEU A 278 -7.61 7.76 -38.39
CA LEU A 278 -8.17 6.75 -39.27
C LEU A 278 -9.57 6.38 -38.77
N ASN A 279 -10.59 6.98 -39.37
CA ASN A 279 -11.97 6.58 -39.10
C ASN A 279 -12.39 5.48 -40.09
N ASN A 280 -12.52 4.25 -39.61
CA ASN A 280 -12.85 3.08 -40.43
C ASN A 280 -14.35 2.79 -40.34
N ILE A 281 -15.11 3.26 -41.33
CA ILE A 281 -16.51 2.87 -41.51
C ILE A 281 -16.60 2.19 -42.87
N ASN A 282 -16.93 0.88 -42.84
CA ASN A 282 -17.26 0.06 -44.00
C ASN A 282 -16.15 -0.11 -45.07
N GLY A 283 -14.90 -0.26 -44.66
CA GLY A 283 -13.85 -0.85 -45.52
C GLY A 283 -13.33 0.01 -46.68
N ILE A 284 -13.65 1.31 -46.69
CA ILE A 284 -13.05 2.29 -47.60
C ILE A 284 -12.29 3.32 -46.75
N THR A 285 -10.97 3.37 -46.88
CA THR A 285 -10.12 4.33 -46.15
C THR A 285 -10.12 5.67 -46.87
N LEU A 286 -10.70 6.70 -46.24
CA LEU A 286 -10.61 8.08 -46.68
C LEU A 286 -9.58 8.82 -45.80
N SER A 287 -8.50 9.32 -46.40
CA SER A 287 -7.52 10.16 -45.70
C SER A 287 -7.95 11.62 -45.80
N GLN A 288 -8.36 12.23 -44.69
CA GLN A 288 -8.64 13.66 -44.63
C GLN A 288 -7.50 14.37 -43.89
N ASN A 289 -6.75 15.21 -44.61
CA ASN A 289 -5.74 16.05 -43.99
C ASN A 289 -6.41 17.28 -43.38
N VAL A 290 -6.34 17.40 -42.06
CA VAL A 290 -6.77 18.59 -41.33
C VAL A 290 -5.52 19.31 -40.83
N THR A 291 -5.33 20.54 -41.28
CA THR A 291 -4.20 21.39 -40.86
C THR A 291 -4.70 22.36 -39.80
N VAL A 292 -4.22 22.23 -38.56
CA VAL A 292 -4.54 23.17 -37.47
C VAL A 292 -3.40 24.16 -37.33
N SER A 293 -3.62 25.40 -37.77
CA SER A 293 -2.69 26.51 -37.57
C SER A 293 -3.01 27.21 -36.25
N ARG A 294 -2.05 27.24 -35.31
CA ARG A 294 -2.18 27.94 -34.03
C ARG A 294 -1.57 29.33 -34.16
N GLU A 295 -2.39 30.35 -34.40
CA GLU A 295 -1.93 31.74 -34.39
C GLU A 295 -1.71 32.19 -32.93
N THR A 296 -0.47 32.56 -32.61
CA THR A 296 -0.11 33.16 -31.32
C THR A 296 -0.13 34.68 -31.49
N ILE A 297 -1.22 35.33 -31.08
CA ILE A 297 -1.32 36.79 -31.06
C ILE A 297 -0.65 37.30 -29.78
N THR A 298 0.56 37.86 -29.90
CA THR A 298 1.19 38.66 -28.85
C THR A 298 0.68 40.09 -28.90
N ASN A 299 -0.31 40.41 -28.06
CA ASN A 299 -0.69 41.79 -27.77
C ASN A 299 0.03 42.25 -26.49
N SER A 300 0.98 43.17 -26.64
CA SER A 300 1.56 43.91 -25.52
C SER A 300 0.68 45.14 -25.21
N VAL A 301 -0.10 45.10 -24.13
CA VAL A 301 -0.70 46.30 -23.53
C VAL A 301 -0.71 46.17 -22.00
N ASN A 302 -0.15 47.19 -21.35
CA ASN A 302 -0.10 47.42 -19.91
C ASN A 302 -1.50 47.56 -19.28
N GLY A 303 -1.67 47.08 -18.05
CA GLY A 303 -2.68 47.59 -17.11
C GLY A 303 -3.76 46.58 -16.68
N GLN A 304 -3.65 46.13 -15.43
CA GLN A 304 -4.67 45.50 -14.57
C GLN A 304 -6.07 46.19 -14.57
N PRO A 305 -7.09 45.66 -13.84
CA PRO A 305 -7.66 44.30 -13.85
C PRO A 305 -9.23 44.35 -13.93
N GLU A 306 -9.92 43.26 -14.29
CA GLU A 306 -11.18 42.79 -13.65
C GLU A 306 -12.00 41.78 -14.48
N TYR A 307 -12.49 40.77 -13.74
CA TYR A 307 -13.71 39.96 -13.83
C TYR A 307 -14.13 39.12 -15.06
N SER A 308 -14.39 37.84 -14.70
CA SER A 308 -15.48 36.96 -15.11
C SER A 308 -15.67 36.62 -16.59
N THR A 309 -15.38 35.36 -16.94
CA THR A 309 -15.82 34.76 -18.20
C THR A 309 -16.76 33.59 -17.96
N VAL A 310 -18.01 33.83 -18.38
CA VAL A 310 -19.11 32.89 -18.55
C VAL A 310 -18.79 32.00 -19.76
N HIS A 311 -18.89 30.68 -19.60
CA HIS A 311 -18.89 29.76 -20.74
C HIS A 311 -20.33 29.56 -21.24
N ARG A 312 -20.63 30.17 -22.40
CA ARG A 312 -21.77 29.84 -23.26
C ARG A 312 -21.28 28.81 -24.28
N ILE A 313 -21.95 27.66 -24.34
CA ILE A 313 -21.80 26.65 -25.39
C ILE A 313 -22.86 26.96 -26.43
N GLU A 314 -22.44 27.20 -27.68
CA GLU A 314 -23.32 27.09 -28.84
C GLU A 314 -22.66 26.15 -29.86
N SER A 315 -23.49 25.19 -30.28
CA SER A 315 -23.26 24.14 -31.26
C SER A 315 -23.37 24.68 -32.68
N VAL A 316 -22.50 24.17 -33.57
CA VAL A 316 -22.85 23.83 -34.95
C VAL A 316 -22.18 22.50 -35.27
#